data_AF-A0A6B2S3X9-F1
#
_entry.id   AF-A0A6B2S3X9-F1
#
_cell.length_a   1.000
_cell.length_b   1.000
_cell.length_c   1.000
_cell.angle_alpha   90.00
_cell.angle_beta   90.00
_cell.angle_gamma   90.00
#
_symmetry.space_group_name_H-M   'P 1'
#
loop_
_entity.id
_entity.type
_entity.pdbx_description
1 polymer ?
#
loop_
_entity_poly.entity_id
_entity_poly.type
_entity_poly.pdbx_seq_one_letter_code
_entity_poly.pdbx_strand_id
1 'polypeptide(L)'
;RTDHWGRAAERALTALLAAGPLLDRHADALTPPPRRRAVVHGDLHHHHFLLSEEGRRPPRVSAVLDFDNLHVGDRLLDLGWLAELAGRAGDGPPDVRASLAAFRAEASRTGLLDDRHLPVLMPVLIAHSVPVVVDIAKDILERDVLSPAWLGYFELLDARRRLRLHRLLTA
;
A
#
# COMPACT_ATOMS: atom_id res chain seq x y z
N ARG A 1 -26.02 -4.00 -5.69
CA ARG A 1 -25.92 -5.48 -5.59
C ARG A 1 -26.07 -5.90 -4.14
N THR A 2 -26.71 -7.03 -3.83
CA THR A 2 -26.93 -7.53 -2.45
C THR A 2 -26.11 -8.78 -2.12
N ASP A 3 -25.18 -9.19 -2.99
CA ASP A 3 -24.26 -10.30 -2.74
C ASP A 3 -23.08 -9.87 -1.84
N HIS A 4 -22.16 -10.79 -1.57
CA HIS A 4 -21.01 -10.51 -0.71
C HIS A 4 -20.05 -9.47 -1.32
N TRP A 5 -19.95 -9.42 -2.66
CA TRP A 5 -19.17 -8.43 -3.42
C TRP A 5 -19.75 -7.03 -3.29
N GLY A 6 -21.06 -6.87 -3.52
CA GLY A 6 -21.77 -5.61 -3.32
C GLY A 6 -21.61 -5.08 -1.91
N ARG A 7 -21.76 -5.94 -0.89
CA ARG A 7 -21.53 -5.57 0.51
C ARG A 7 -20.09 -5.18 0.81
N ALA A 8 -19.11 -5.80 0.14
CA ALA A 8 -17.70 -5.45 0.33
C ALA A 8 -17.38 -4.07 -0.25
N ALA A 9 -17.81 -3.81 -1.49
CA ALA A 9 -17.68 -2.51 -2.14
C ALA A 9 -18.41 -1.40 -1.36
N GLU A 10 -19.66 -1.64 -0.94
CA GLU A 10 -20.45 -0.71 -0.14
C GLU A 10 -19.76 -0.31 1.17
N ARG A 11 -19.21 -1.29 1.91
CA ARG A 11 -18.46 -1.01 3.15
C ARG A 11 -17.24 -0.13 2.88
N ALA A 12 -16.47 -0.44 1.84
CA ALA A 12 -15.28 0.33 1.47
C ALA A 12 -15.65 1.77 1.08
N LEU A 13 -16.65 1.95 0.20
CA LEU A 13 -17.12 3.26 -0.23
C LEU A 13 -17.72 4.08 0.92
N THR A 14 -18.49 3.45 1.82
CA THR A 14 -19.05 4.12 2.99
C THR A 14 -17.96 4.68 3.91
N ALA A 15 -16.91 3.89 4.14
CA ALA A 15 -15.77 4.32 4.93
C ALA A 15 -15.01 5.49 4.26
N LEU A 16 -14.85 5.45 2.94
CA LEU A 16 -14.24 6.54 2.18
C LEU A 16 -15.05 7.84 2.26
N LEU A 17 -16.37 7.75 2.05
CA LEU A 17 -17.25 8.92 2.15
C LEU A 17 -17.21 9.55 3.55
N ALA A 18 -17.18 8.73 4.59
CA ALA A 18 -17.02 9.21 5.97
C ALA A 18 -15.67 9.92 6.20
N ALA A 19 -14.63 9.58 5.43
CA ALA A 19 -13.31 10.18 5.52
C ALA A 19 -13.15 11.46 4.66
N GLY A 20 -14.07 11.75 3.73
CA GLY A 20 -14.00 12.89 2.81
C GLY A 20 -13.61 14.23 3.46
N PRO A 21 -14.27 14.66 4.55
CA PRO A 21 -13.92 15.91 5.23
C PRO A 21 -12.50 15.98 5.81
N LEU A 22 -11.82 14.85 5.99
CA LEU A 22 -10.41 14.81 6.40
C LEU A 22 -9.47 14.98 5.21
N LEU A 23 -9.84 14.46 4.04
CA LEU A 23 -9.07 14.63 2.81
C LEU A 23 -9.11 16.09 2.35
N ASP A 24 -10.29 16.73 2.38
CA ASP A 24 -10.46 18.13 1.98
C ASP A 24 -9.61 19.08 2.83
N ARG A 25 -9.52 18.83 4.14
CA ARG A 25 -8.75 19.64 5.08
C ARG A 25 -7.23 19.55 4.90
N HIS A 26 -6.75 18.54 4.18
CA HIS A 26 -5.33 18.25 4.05
C HIS A 26 -4.85 18.16 2.59
N ALA A 27 -5.69 18.53 1.62
CA ALA A 27 -5.38 18.42 0.19
C ALA A 27 -4.07 19.13 -0.21
N ASP A 28 -3.82 20.33 0.34
CA ASP A 28 -2.62 21.13 0.03
C ASP A 28 -1.32 20.52 0.59
N ALA A 29 -1.42 19.66 1.61
CA ALA A 29 -0.27 19.01 2.22
C ALA A 29 0.27 17.81 1.41
N LEU A 30 -0.41 17.44 0.31
CA LEU A 30 -0.09 16.26 -0.48
C LEU A 30 0.97 16.49 -1.58
N THR A 31 1.39 17.73 -1.82
CA THR A 31 2.42 17.99 -2.85
C THR A 31 3.80 17.51 -2.39
N PRO A 32 4.44 16.58 -3.13
CA PRO A 32 5.72 16.04 -2.72
C PRO A 32 6.85 17.06 -2.88
N PRO A 33 7.75 17.21 -1.89
CA PRO A 33 8.91 18.08 -2.02
C PRO A 33 9.83 17.57 -3.14
N PRO A 34 10.54 18.46 -3.88
CA PRO A 34 11.34 18.08 -5.06
C PRO A 34 12.35 16.95 -4.83
N ARG A 35 12.92 16.85 -3.62
CA ARG A 35 13.89 15.81 -3.23
C ARG A 35 13.29 14.40 -3.09
N ARG A 36 11.96 14.27 -3.10
CA ARG A 36 11.22 12.98 -3.04
C ARG A 36 10.67 12.56 -4.40
N ARG A 37 10.84 13.38 -5.44
CA ARG A 37 10.34 13.08 -6.78
C ARG A 37 11.14 11.93 -7.40
N ALA A 38 10.45 10.90 -7.87
CA ALA A 38 11.05 9.72 -8.50
C ALA A 38 10.11 9.17 -9.59
N VAL A 39 10.60 8.20 -10.36
CA VAL A 39 9.73 7.30 -11.12
C VAL A 39 9.14 6.32 -10.11
N VAL A 40 7.81 6.27 -10.06
CA VAL A 40 7.01 5.55 -9.06
C VAL A 40 6.16 4.53 -9.81
N HIS A 41 6.21 3.27 -9.39
CA HIS A 41 5.38 2.21 -9.93
C HIS A 41 3.89 2.45 -9.65
N GLY A 42 3.57 3.00 -8.48
CA GLY A 42 2.23 3.47 -8.13
C GLY A 42 1.33 2.39 -7.53
N ASP A 43 1.60 1.13 -7.85
CA ASP A 43 0.93 -0.04 -7.30
C ASP A 43 1.92 -1.19 -7.06
N LEU A 44 2.95 -0.96 -6.24
CA LEU A 44 4.03 -1.92 -6.03
C LEU A 44 3.60 -3.04 -5.05
N HIS A 45 2.46 -3.66 -5.32
CA HIS A 45 1.85 -4.68 -4.47
C HIS A 45 2.53 -6.04 -4.63
N HIS A 46 2.37 -6.92 -3.64
CA HIS A 46 3.07 -8.20 -3.58
C HIS A 46 2.80 -9.14 -4.76
N HIS A 47 1.64 -9.03 -5.40
CA HIS A 47 1.28 -9.79 -6.61
C HIS A 47 2.09 -9.38 -7.85
N HIS A 48 2.77 -8.24 -7.82
CA HIS A 48 3.57 -7.74 -8.95
C HIS A 48 5.03 -8.18 -8.90
N PHE A 49 5.44 -8.93 -7.88
CA PHE A 49 6.79 -9.50 -7.81
C PHE A 49 6.80 -10.94 -8.31
N LEU A 50 7.63 -11.22 -9.31
CA LEU A 50 8.03 -12.60 -9.62
C LEU A 50 9.25 -12.95 -8.77
N LEU A 51 9.19 -14.11 -8.12
CA LEU A 51 10.26 -14.63 -7.29
C LEU A 51 10.91 -15.83 -7.96
N SER A 52 12.23 -15.83 -8.09
CA SER A 52 12.98 -17.01 -8.52
C SER A 52 13.19 -17.96 -7.33
N GLU A 53 12.82 -19.23 -7.51
CA GLU A 53 13.11 -20.31 -6.56
C GLU A 53 14.37 -21.09 -7.00
N GLU A 54 15.55 -20.56 -6.67
CA GLU A 54 16.82 -21.26 -6.93
C GLU A 54 17.20 -22.19 -5.77
N GLY A 55 16.52 -23.34 -5.68
CA GLY A 55 16.87 -24.42 -4.77
C GLY A 55 16.81 -24.02 -3.28
N ARG A 56 17.93 -24.13 -2.55
CA ARG A 56 18.00 -23.80 -1.11
C ARG A 56 18.33 -22.32 -0.81
N ARG A 57 18.47 -21.47 -1.83
CA ARG A 57 18.75 -20.05 -1.63
C ARG A 57 17.48 -19.29 -1.25
N PRO A 58 17.59 -18.17 -0.51
CA PRO A 58 16.45 -17.28 -0.31
C PRO A 58 15.87 -16.83 -1.67
N PRO A 59 14.54 -16.73 -1.81
CA PRO A 59 13.92 -16.26 -3.04
C PRO A 59 14.43 -14.86 -3.38
N ARG A 60 14.62 -14.61 -4.68
CA ARG A 60 15.03 -13.31 -5.21
C ARG A 60 13.96 -12.78 -6.14
N VAL A 61 13.77 -11.47 -6.15
CA VAL A 61 12.92 -10.82 -7.16
C VAL A 61 13.58 -10.99 -8.52
N SER A 62 12.91 -11.70 -9.43
CA SER A 62 13.34 -11.91 -10.81
C SER A 62 12.74 -10.88 -11.75
N ALA A 63 11.53 -10.40 -11.46
CA ALA A 63 10.87 -9.33 -12.21
C ALA A 63 9.86 -8.58 -11.34
N VAL A 64 9.54 -7.36 -11.78
CA VAL A 64 8.39 -6.57 -11.32
C VAL A 64 7.44 -6.43 -12.51
N LEU A 65 6.14 -6.59 -12.28
CA LEU A 65 5.08 -6.60 -13.29
C LEU A 65 4.15 -5.40 -13.15
N ASP A 66 3.28 -5.18 -14.14
CA ASP A 66 2.16 -4.23 -14.07
C ASP A 66 2.54 -2.75 -13.86
N PHE A 67 3.16 -2.18 -14.89
CA PHE A 67 3.58 -0.77 -14.90
C PHE A 67 2.49 0.20 -15.34
N ASP A 68 1.21 -0.19 -15.36
CA ASP A 68 0.13 0.66 -15.88
C ASP A 68 -0.08 1.93 -15.03
N ASN A 69 0.32 1.89 -13.76
CA ASN A 69 0.28 3.02 -12.82
C ASN A 69 1.59 3.83 -12.74
N LEU A 70 2.55 3.57 -13.64
CA LEU A 70 3.86 4.22 -13.64
C LEU A 70 3.73 5.73 -13.86
N HIS A 71 4.28 6.52 -12.96
CA HIS A 71 4.28 7.98 -13.08
C HIS A 71 5.50 8.62 -12.38
N VAL A 72 5.69 9.92 -12.60
CA VAL A 72 6.67 10.68 -11.81
C VAL A 72 5.96 11.28 -10.60
N GLY A 73 6.27 10.77 -9.41
CA GLY A 73 5.56 11.10 -8.18
C GLY A 73 6.46 11.05 -6.96
N ASP A 74 5.86 10.86 -5.79
CA ASP A 74 6.59 10.70 -4.54
C ASP A 74 7.09 9.26 -4.35
N ARG A 75 8.41 9.08 -4.18
CA ARG A 75 8.97 7.74 -3.90
C ARG A 75 8.41 7.08 -2.64
N LEU A 76 7.87 7.85 -1.71
CA LEU A 76 7.27 7.33 -0.48
C LEU A 76 6.02 6.47 -0.76
N LEU A 77 5.39 6.58 -1.94
CA LEU A 77 4.29 5.70 -2.32
C LEU A 77 4.76 4.25 -2.45
N ASP A 78 5.77 4.00 -3.28
CA ASP A 78 6.32 2.64 -3.46
C ASP A 78 6.96 2.11 -2.17
N LEU A 79 7.61 2.98 -1.39
CA LEU A 79 8.10 2.59 -0.05
C LEU A 79 6.97 2.27 0.92
N GLY A 80 5.81 2.93 0.81
CA GLY A 80 4.60 2.62 1.56
C GLY A 80 4.06 1.24 1.19
N TRP A 81 4.05 0.90 -0.10
CA TRP A 81 3.70 -0.44 -0.59
C TRP A 81 4.65 -1.52 -0.08
N LEU A 82 5.97 -1.29 -0.12
CA LEU A 82 6.97 -2.22 0.41
C LEU A 82 6.86 -2.38 1.93
N ALA A 83 6.52 -1.32 2.66
CA ALA A 83 6.24 -1.41 4.10
C ALA A 83 4.98 -2.23 4.42
N GLU A 84 3.92 -2.12 3.59
CA GLU A 84 2.75 -2.99 3.71
C GLU A 84 3.08 -4.46 3.42
N LEU A 85 3.93 -4.73 2.42
CA LEU A 85 4.43 -6.08 2.13
C LEU A 85 5.24 -6.62 3.32
N ALA A 86 6.16 -5.84 3.87
CA ALA A 86 6.91 -6.22 5.07
C ALA A 86 5.96 -6.48 6.26
N GLY A 87 4.90 -5.68 6.38
CA GLY A 87 3.84 -5.84 7.38
C GLY A 87 2.94 -7.08 7.21
N ARG A 88 3.01 -7.75 6.05
CA ARG A 88 2.34 -9.02 5.76
C ARG A 88 3.21 -10.24 6.03
N ALA A 89 4.53 -10.06 6.16
CA ALA A 89 5.46 -11.17 6.29
C ALA A 89 5.45 -11.77 7.71
N GLY A 90 5.26 -13.08 7.79
CA GLY A 90 5.34 -13.87 9.02
C GLY A 90 3.99 -14.24 9.65
N ASP A 91 4.03 -15.13 10.64
CA ASP A 91 2.84 -15.77 11.21
C ASP A 91 2.35 -15.08 12.50
N GLY A 92 3.05 -14.03 12.95
CA GLY A 92 2.66 -13.30 14.16
C GLY A 92 3.37 -11.97 14.40
N PRO A 93 3.01 -11.26 15.49
CA PRO A 93 3.56 -9.94 15.80
C PRO A 93 5.10 -9.84 15.90
N PRO A 94 5.83 -10.85 16.40
CA PRO A 94 7.30 -10.82 16.40
C PRO A 94 7.89 -10.80 14.98
N ASP A 95 7.36 -11.61 14.07
CA ASP A 95 7.87 -11.71 12.70
C ASP A 95 7.59 -10.45 11.90
N VAL A 96 6.38 -9.89 12.06
CA VAL A 96 6.01 -8.60 11.46
C VAL A 96 6.95 -7.49 11.92
N ARG A 97 7.31 -7.47 13.21
CA ARG A 97 8.30 -6.51 13.74
C ARG A 97 9.68 -6.71 13.12
N ALA A 98 10.15 -7.95 13.05
CA ALA A 98 11.45 -8.25 12.47
C ALA A 98 11.52 -7.86 10.98
N SER A 99 10.46 -8.16 10.22
CA SER A 99 10.32 -7.81 8.81
C SER A 99 10.31 -6.29 8.58
N LEU A 100 9.51 -5.55 9.35
CA LEU A 100 9.47 -4.08 9.27
C LEU A 100 10.81 -3.44 9.67
N ALA A 101 11.49 -4.01 10.68
CA ALA A 101 12.83 -3.55 11.08
C ALA A 101 13.86 -3.80 9.96
N ALA A 102 13.81 -4.94 9.28
CA ALA A 102 14.67 -5.24 8.14
C ALA A 102 14.40 -4.28 6.96
N PHE A 103 13.13 -4.01 6.64
CA PHE A 103 12.74 -3.01 5.66
C PHE A 103 13.32 -1.62 6.00
N ARG A 104 13.14 -1.16 7.24
CA ARG A 104 13.65 0.15 7.69
C ARG A 104 15.17 0.21 7.59
N ALA A 105 15.87 -0.81 8.07
CA ALA A 105 17.33 -0.86 8.02
C ALA A 105 17.85 -0.75 6.59
N GLU A 106 17.25 -1.51 5.66
CA GLU A 106 17.68 -1.52 4.26
C GLU A 106 17.33 -0.20 3.53
N ALA A 107 16.14 0.34 3.74
CA ALA A 107 15.72 1.60 3.15
C ALA A 107 16.56 2.79 3.65
N SER A 108 16.95 2.77 4.92
CA SER A 108 17.87 3.76 5.49
C SER A 108 19.30 3.61 4.97
N ARG A 109 19.81 2.36 4.90
CA ARG A 109 21.16 2.05 4.39
C ARG A 109 21.35 2.51 2.95
N THR A 110 20.30 2.44 2.14
CA THR A 110 20.29 2.86 0.73
C THR A 110 19.95 4.33 0.53
N GLY A 111 19.67 5.08 1.61
CA GLY A 111 19.33 6.51 1.57
C GLY A 111 17.94 6.82 1.00
N LEU A 112 17.10 5.80 0.82
CA LEU A 112 15.73 5.96 0.33
C LEU A 112 14.81 6.54 1.40
N LEU A 113 15.09 6.20 2.65
CA LEU A 113 14.28 6.56 3.82
C LEU A 113 15.14 7.14 4.96
N ASP A 114 14.54 8.01 5.76
CA ASP A 114 15.07 8.47 7.04
C ASP A 114 13.93 8.57 8.05
N ASP A 115 14.23 8.79 9.33
CA ASP A 115 13.23 8.76 10.41
C ASP A 115 12.08 9.76 10.22
N ARG A 116 12.31 10.87 9.49
CA ARG A 116 11.27 11.87 9.22
C ARG A 116 10.24 11.40 8.20
N HIS A 117 10.57 10.38 7.42
CA HIS A 117 9.67 9.81 6.41
C HIS A 117 8.78 8.70 6.97
N LEU A 118 9.18 8.01 8.04
CA LEU A 118 8.42 6.88 8.60
C LEU A 118 6.96 7.22 8.94
N PRO A 119 6.66 8.38 9.57
CA PRO A 119 5.28 8.70 9.96
C PRO A 119 4.32 8.85 8.77
N VAL A 120 4.84 9.14 7.57
CA VAL A 120 4.00 9.45 6.40
C VAL A 120 3.80 8.28 5.44
N LEU A 121 4.51 7.15 5.61
CA LEU A 121 4.38 5.99 4.71
C LEU A 121 2.95 5.45 4.65
N MET A 122 2.33 5.20 5.81
CA MET A 122 0.97 4.67 5.87
C MET A 122 -0.08 5.69 5.41
N PRO A 123 -0.03 6.98 5.83
CA PRO A 123 -0.90 8.01 5.26
C PRO A 123 -0.81 8.13 3.74
N VAL A 124 0.40 8.15 3.16
CA VAL A 124 0.61 8.23 1.71
C VAL A 124 -0.02 7.03 1.02
N LEU A 125 0.20 5.82 1.53
CA LEU A 125 -0.38 4.61 0.96
C LEU A 125 -1.92 4.65 0.98
N ILE A 126 -2.53 5.04 2.10
CA ILE A 126 -4.00 5.17 2.19
C ILE A 126 -4.52 6.16 1.16
N ALA A 127 -3.92 7.36 1.09
CA ALA A 127 -4.35 8.41 0.18
C ALA A 127 -4.33 7.95 -1.29
N HIS A 128 -3.27 7.26 -1.70
CA HIS A 128 -3.14 6.75 -3.07
C HIS A 128 -3.93 5.46 -3.33
N SER A 129 -4.36 4.75 -2.28
CA SER A 129 -5.24 3.59 -2.42
C SER A 129 -6.69 4.00 -2.68
N VAL A 130 -7.10 5.23 -2.37
CA VAL A 130 -8.50 5.69 -2.53
C VAL A 130 -8.97 5.57 -3.99
N PRO A 131 -8.28 6.13 -5.00
CA PRO A 131 -8.73 6.03 -6.39
C PRO A 131 -8.80 4.57 -6.87
N VAL A 132 -7.82 3.75 -6.49
CA VAL A 132 -7.77 2.31 -6.83
C VAL A 132 -8.99 1.58 -6.27
N VAL A 133 -9.32 1.81 -4.99
CA VAL A 133 -10.48 1.17 -4.36
C VAL A 133 -11.80 1.65 -4.96
N VAL A 134 -11.91 2.93 -5.32
CA VAL A 134 -13.08 3.46 -6.03
C VAL A 134 -13.23 2.78 -7.40
N ASP A 135 -12.13 2.59 -8.13
CA ASP A 135 -12.14 1.95 -9.44
C ASP A 135 -12.55 0.47 -9.37
N ILE A 136 -11.98 -0.27 -8.41
CA ILE A 136 -12.38 -1.64 -8.09
C ILE A 136 -13.86 -1.72 -7.72
N ALA A 137 -14.34 -0.81 -6.87
CA ALA A 137 -15.74 -0.79 -6.46
C ALA A 137 -16.67 -0.51 -7.65
N LYS A 138 -16.31 0.42 -8.54
CA LYS A 138 -17.02 0.68 -9.80
C LYS A 138 -17.06 -0.58 -10.68
N ASP A 139 -15.94 -1.26 -10.87
CA ASP A 139 -15.89 -2.47 -11.68
C ASP A 139 -16.76 -3.62 -11.10
N ILE A 140 -16.80 -3.77 -9.78
CA ILE A 140 -17.70 -4.73 -9.10
C ILE A 140 -19.18 -4.33 -9.28
N LEU A 141 -19.50 -3.06 -9.04
CA LEU A 141 -20.89 -2.60 -8.95
C LEU A 141 -21.55 -2.41 -10.31
N GLU A 142 -20.80 -1.92 -11.30
CA GLU A 142 -21.32 -1.52 -12.61
C GLU A 142 -21.00 -2.52 -13.72
N ARG A 143 -19.88 -3.26 -13.60
CA ARG A 143 -19.35 -4.09 -14.69
C ARG A 143 -19.33 -5.59 -14.40
N ASP A 144 -19.69 -6.00 -13.18
CA ASP A 144 -19.70 -7.41 -12.74
C ASP A 144 -18.34 -8.12 -12.93
N VAL A 145 -17.24 -7.36 -12.85
CA VAL A 145 -15.89 -7.92 -12.84
C VAL A 145 -15.57 -8.33 -11.41
N LEU A 146 -15.27 -9.60 -11.18
CA LEU A 146 -15.09 -10.14 -9.83
C LEU A 146 -13.74 -10.88 -9.75
N SER A 147 -12.82 -10.35 -8.96
CA SER A 147 -11.53 -10.97 -8.70
C SER A 147 -11.30 -11.12 -7.19
N PRO A 148 -11.01 -12.33 -6.68
CA PRO A 148 -10.66 -12.54 -5.27
C PRO A 148 -9.56 -11.61 -4.76
N ALA A 149 -8.59 -11.26 -5.61
CA ALA A 149 -7.50 -10.34 -5.26
C ALA A 149 -7.99 -8.95 -4.83
N TRP A 150 -9.12 -8.49 -5.39
CA TRP A 150 -9.67 -7.17 -5.10
C TRP A 150 -10.18 -7.01 -3.67
N LEU A 151 -10.58 -8.10 -3.02
CA LEU A 151 -10.92 -8.05 -1.59
C LEU A 151 -9.70 -7.66 -0.75
N GLY A 152 -8.50 -8.06 -1.16
CA GLY A 152 -7.24 -7.65 -0.55
C GLY A 152 -6.97 -6.15 -0.67
N TYR A 153 -7.37 -5.52 -1.79
CA TYR A 153 -7.24 -4.07 -1.96
C TYR A 153 -8.13 -3.29 -0.99
N PHE A 154 -9.31 -3.80 -0.62
CA PHE A 154 -10.14 -3.15 0.41
C PHE A 154 -9.47 -3.13 1.79
N GLU A 155 -8.57 -4.08 2.09
CA GLU A 155 -7.77 -4.06 3.34
C GLU A 155 -6.76 -2.90 3.39
N LEU A 156 -6.48 -2.25 2.24
CA LEU A 156 -5.63 -1.05 2.22
C LEU A 156 -6.27 0.10 2.99
N LEU A 157 -7.61 0.15 3.03
CA LEU A 157 -8.37 1.14 3.76
C LEU A 157 -8.69 0.77 5.22
N ASP A 158 -8.25 -0.41 5.70
CA ASP A 158 -8.45 -0.78 7.10
C ASP A 158 -7.60 0.10 8.03
N ALA A 159 -8.22 1.13 8.61
CA ALA A 159 -7.58 2.07 9.51
C ALA A 159 -6.91 1.41 10.72
N ARG A 160 -7.45 0.30 11.25
CA ARG A 160 -6.85 -0.41 12.40
C ARG A 160 -5.55 -1.09 11.98
N ARG A 161 -5.56 -1.74 10.82
CA ARG A 161 -4.35 -2.33 10.21
C ARG A 161 -3.30 -1.27 9.94
N ARG A 162 -3.68 -0.16 9.30
CA ARG A 162 -2.76 0.94 8.98
C ARG A 162 -2.17 1.58 10.22
N LEU A 163 -2.97 1.82 11.25
CA LEU A 163 -2.51 2.37 12.52
C LEU A 163 -1.54 1.41 13.23
N ARG A 164 -1.80 0.11 13.19
CA ARG A 164 -0.89 -0.90 13.75
C ARG A 164 0.47 -0.85 13.05
N LEU A 165 0.49 -0.87 11.71
CA LEU A 165 1.74 -0.81 10.95
C LEU A 165 2.47 0.52 11.14
N HIS A 166 1.74 1.63 11.16
CA HIS A 166 2.30 2.95 11.46
C HIS A 166 3.02 2.94 12.81
N ARG A 167 2.38 2.45 13.87
CA ARG A 167 3.00 2.36 15.21
C ARG A 167 4.25 1.49 15.22
N LEU A 168 4.27 0.39 14.48
CA LEU A 168 5.45 -0.48 14.39
C LEU A 168 6.59 0.17 13.59
N LEU A 169 6.27 0.96 12.56
CA LEU A 169 7.26 1.70 11.78
C LEU A 169 7.88 2.87 12.55
N THR A 170 7.12 3.51 13.43
CA THR A 170 7.54 4.72 14.15
C THR A 170 8.00 4.48 15.59
N ALA A 171 7.97 3.24 16.07
CA ALA A 171 8.53 2.84 17.36
C ALA A 171 10.05 2.74 17.30
#